data_AF-A0A7Y3K396-F1
#
_entry.id   AF-A0A7Y3K396-F1
#
_cell.length_a   1.000
_cell.length_b   1.000
_cell.length_c   1.000
_cell.angle_alpha   90.00
_cell.angle_beta   90.00
_cell.angle_gamma   90.00
#
_symmetry.space_group_name_H-M   'P 1'
#
loop_
_entity.id
_entity.type
_entity.pdbx_description
1 polymer ?
#
loop_
_entity_poly.entity_id
_entity_poly.type
_entity_poly.pdbx_seq_one_letter_code
_entity_poly.pdbx_strand_id
1 'polypeptide(L)'
;MAEKSTILDVARVSGVGLGTVSRVINHPQTVKADTVALVQSTMEQLGYVPPPPEKRRGRRVGQSYPRRPLSQILLIIVGDKGLKWTLNMAPVFASVLDGIEKACVANNTNLIIKQATNWDALNHSLDNN
;
A
#
# COMPACT_ATOMS: atom_id res chain seq x y z
N MET A 1 30.15 5.42 3.26
CA MET A 1 28.83 6.03 3.54
C MET A 1 28.27 5.31 4.76
N ALA A 2 28.04 6.01 5.88
CA ALA A 2 27.50 5.38 7.07
C ALA A 2 26.09 4.86 6.77
N GLU A 3 25.87 3.56 6.96
CA GLU A 3 24.60 2.91 6.69
C GLU A 3 23.51 3.52 7.58
N LYS A 4 22.40 3.92 6.97
CA LYS A 4 21.31 4.59 7.67
C LYS A 4 20.58 3.55 8.51
N SER A 5 20.62 3.71 9.83
CA SER A 5 19.94 2.85 10.81
C SER A 5 18.49 2.61 10.39
N THR A 6 18.05 1.36 10.40
CA THR A 6 16.68 0.98 10.03
C THR A 6 15.88 0.56 11.26
N ILE A 7 14.55 0.47 11.09
CA ILE A 7 13.66 -0.07 12.15
C ILE A 7 14.00 -1.52 12.50
N LEU A 8 14.58 -2.29 11.56
CA LEU A 8 15.03 -3.66 11.79
C LEU A 8 16.25 -3.69 12.70
N ASP A 9 17.15 -2.71 12.58
CA ASP A 9 18.32 -2.60 13.43
C ASP A 9 17.92 -2.25 14.87
N VAL A 10 16.95 -1.35 15.03
CA VAL A 10 16.35 -1.05 16.34
C VAL A 10 15.76 -2.31 16.97
N ALA A 11 14.99 -3.09 16.21
CA ALA A 11 14.41 -4.35 16.70
C ALA A 11 15.51 -5.36 17.11
N ARG A 12 16.56 -5.49 16.30
CA ARG A 12 17.67 -6.40 16.57
C ARG A 12 18.42 -6.02 17.86
N VAL A 13 18.75 -4.73 18.05
CA VAL A 13 19.54 -4.27 19.19
C VAL A 13 18.71 -4.23 20.48
N SER A 14 17.44 -3.85 20.40
CA SER A 14 16.54 -3.83 21.57
C SER A 14 16.04 -5.22 21.99
N GLY A 15 16.27 -6.25 21.18
CA GLY A 15 15.82 -7.62 21.46
C GLY A 15 14.31 -7.83 21.37
N VAL A 16 13.56 -6.88 20.80
CA VAL A 16 12.10 -7.00 20.59
C VAL A 16 11.76 -7.20 19.11
N GLY A 17 10.59 -7.78 18.83
CA GLY A 17 10.13 -7.95 17.46
C GLY A 17 9.83 -6.64 16.73
N LEU A 18 9.94 -6.64 15.39
CA LEU A 18 9.63 -5.50 14.52
C LEU A 18 8.24 -4.90 14.79
N GLY A 19 7.24 -5.74 15.01
CA GLY A 19 5.88 -5.29 15.33
C GLY A 19 5.80 -4.50 16.63
N THR A 20 6.63 -4.84 17.63
CA THR A 20 6.72 -4.12 18.90
C THR A 20 7.36 -2.76 18.70
N VAL A 21 8.47 -2.66 17.96
CA VAL A 21 9.09 -1.38 17.61
C VAL A 21 8.12 -0.48 16.84
N SER A 22 7.39 -1.05 15.88
CA SER A 22 6.35 -0.33 15.15
C SER A 22 5.23 0.18 16.06
N ARG A 23 4.79 -0.62 17.05
CA ARG A 23 3.81 -0.17 18.04
C ARG A 23 4.37 0.91 18.96
N VAL A 24 5.62 0.84 19.38
CA VAL A 24 6.25 1.93 20.16
C VAL A 24 6.24 3.24 19.36
N ILE A 25 6.52 3.18 18.05
CA ILE A 25 6.56 4.36 17.17
C ILE A 25 5.17 4.93 16.87
N ASN A 26 4.16 4.07 16.69
CA ASN A 26 2.83 4.49 16.20
C ASN A 26 1.74 4.52 17.28
N HIS A 27 1.84 3.66 18.29
CA HIS A 27 0.84 3.44 19.34
C HIS A 27 1.51 3.09 20.70
N PRO A 28 2.39 3.95 21.24
CA PRO A 28 3.18 3.64 22.44
C PRO A 28 2.31 3.25 23.66
N GLN A 29 1.09 3.77 23.75
CA GLN A 29 0.11 3.43 24.79
C GLN A 29 -0.34 1.96 24.79
N THR A 30 -0.10 1.22 23.71
CA THR A 30 -0.44 -0.21 23.59
C THR A 30 0.71 -1.12 24.02
N VAL A 31 1.82 -0.53 24.45
CA VAL A 31 3.06 -1.24 24.81
C VAL A 31 3.39 -0.89 26.27
N LYS A 32 3.97 -1.85 27.01
CA LYS A 32 4.43 -1.62 28.39
C LYS A 32 5.46 -0.49 28.44
N ALA A 33 5.40 0.35 29.47
CA ALA A 33 6.29 1.49 29.65
C ALA A 33 7.78 1.10 29.59
N ASP A 34 8.17 -0.02 30.21
CA ASP A 34 9.55 -0.52 30.20
C ASP A 34 10.04 -0.81 28.78
N THR A 35 9.19 -1.41 27.95
CA THR A 35 9.52 -1.72 26.54
C THR A 35 9.57 -0.45 25.68
N VAL A 36 8.72 0.54 25.97
CA VAL A 36 8.78 1.85 25.31
C VAL A 36 10.12 2.53 25.61
N ALA A 37 10.53 2.57 26.89
CA ALA A 37 11.81 3.16 27.30
C ALA A 37 13.02 2.45 26.67
N LEU A 38 13.01 1.11 26.64
CA LEU A 38 14.07 0.30 26.01
C LEU A 38 14.19 0.58 24.50
N VAL A 39 13.07 0.63 23.80
CA VAL A 39 13.09 0.90 22.35
C VAL A 39 13.52 2.34 22.08
N GLN A 40 13.05 3.32 22.86
CA GLN A 40 13.44 4.72 22.72
C GLN A 40 14.94 4.93 22.94
N SER A 41 15.52 4.34 23.99
CA SER A 41 16.96 4.43 24.24
C SER A 41 17.78 3.76 23.13
N THR A 42 17.30 2.64 22.59
CA THR A 42 17.93 1.97 21.44
C THR A 42 17.87 2.84 20.18
N MET A 43 16.76 3.53 19.94
CA MET A 43 16.62 4.46 18.81
C MET A 43 17.60 5.63 18.94
N GLU A 44 17.78 6.17 20.15
CA GLU A 44 18.76 7.23 20.42
C GLU A 44 20.19 6.76 20.21
N GLN A 45 20.56 5.58 20.74
CA GLN A 45 21.88 4.96 20.55
C GLN A 45 22.21 4.75 19.06
N LEU A 46 21.22 4.36 18.26
CA LEU A 46 21.37 4.12 16.82
C LEU A 46 21.20 5.39 15.97
N GLY A 47 20.83 6.53 16.56
CA GLY A 47 20.45 7.73 15.80
C GLY A 47 19.27 7.52 14.85
N TYR A 48 18.39 6.54 15.14
CA TYR A 48 17.26 6.22 14.31
C TYR A 48 16.10 7.20 14.55
N VAL A 49 15.81 8.01 13.54
CA VAL A 49 14.63 8.89 13.53
C VAL A 49 13.60 8.33 12.55
N PRO A 50 12.41 7.91 13.01
CA PRO A 50 11.37 7.42 12.12
C PRO A 50 10.90 8.56 11.22
N PRO A 51 10.63 8.30 9.92
CA PRO A 51 10.13 9.34 9.04
C PRO A 51 8.79 9.89 9.54
N PRO A 52 8.40 11.11 9.14
CA PRO A 52 7.10 11.67 9.51
C PRO A 52 5.98 10.73 9.04
N PRO A 53 4.83 10.67 9.74
CA PRO A 53 3.74 9.74 9.44
C PRO A 53 3.32 9.72 7.96
N GLU A 54 3.36 10.88 7.30
CA GLU A 54 3.05 11.06 5.88
C GLU A 54 4.00 10.34 4.92
N LYS A 55 5.25 10.10 5.33
CA LYS A 55 6.29 9.44 4.52
C LYS A 55 6.53 8.00 4.97
N ARG A 56 5.81 7.49 5.97
CA ARG A 56 5.91 6.08 6.42
C ARG A 56 5.25 5.16 5.39
N ARG A 57 5.95 4.09 5.03
CA ARG A 57 5.44 3.03 4.14
C ARG A 57 4.53 2.09 4.95
N GLY A 58 3.38 1.71 4.40
CA GLY A 58 2.45 0.74 5.01
C GLY A 58 0.99 1.18 5.01
N ARG A 59 0.10 0.27 5.41
CA ARG A 59 -1.35 0.51 5.50
C ARG A 59 -1.63 1.52 6.62
N ARG A 60 -2.12 2.72 6.27
CA ARG A 60 -2.54 3.73 7.24
C ARG A 60 -3.85 3.28 7.89
N VAL A 61 -3.77 2.66 9.06
CA VAL A 61 -4.94 2.35 9.88
C VAL A 61 -5.48 3.67 10.42
N GLY A 62 -6.71 4.03 10.05
CA GLY A 62 -7.40 5.22 10.57
C GLY A 62 -7.39 6.47 9.67
N GLN A 63 -6.63 6.50 8.57
CA GLN A 63 -6.93 7.47 7.51
C GLN A 63 -8.07 6.94 6.66
N SER A 64 -9.30 7.26 7.09
CA SER A 64 -10.35 7.51 6.11
C SER A 64 -9.84 8.69 5.29
N TYR A 65 -9.22 8.42 4.13
CA TYR A 65 -9.12 9.45 3.10
C TYR A 65 -10.52 10.06 3.01
N PRO A 66 -10.67 11.40 2.97
CA PRO A 66 -11.97 11.96 2.64
C PRO A 66 -12.41 11.21 1.40
N ARG A 67 -13.54 10.48 1.51
CA ARG A 67 -14.09 9.74 0.39
C ARG A 67 -14.49 10.81 -0.61
N ARG A 68 -13.54 11.28 -1.43
CA ARG A 68 -13.87 11.66 -2.79
C ARG A 68 -14.61 10.42 -3.28
N PRO A 69 -15.91 10.48 -3.56
CA PRO A 69 -16.55 9.37 -4.22
C PRO A 69 -15.66 9.08 -5.43
N LEU A 70 -15.05 7.90 -5.47
CA LEU A 70 -14.19 7.52 -6.57
C LEU A 70 -15.13 7.51 -7.76
N SER A 71 -15.19 8.61 -8.51
CA SER A 71 -16.01 8.72 -9.70
C SER A 71 -15.52 7.77 -10.79
N GLN A 72 -14.36 7.12 -10.57
CA GLN A 72 -13.68 6.26 -11.51
C GLN A 72 -13.03 5.08 -10.78
N ILE A 73 -13.21 3.88 -11.33
CA ILE A 73 -12.56 2.63 -10.99
C ILE A 73 -11.68 2.24 -12.18
N LEU A 74 -10.40 2.00 -11.94
CA LEU A 74 -9.46 1.57 -12.98
C LEU A 74 -9.23 0.05 -12.90
N LEU A 75 -9.53 -0.65 -13.99
CA LEU A 75 -9.17 -2.04 -14.21
C LEU A 75 -7.96 -2.12 -15.14
N ILE A 76 -6.86 -2.70 -14.66
CA ILE A 76 -5.65 -2.92 -15.45
C ILE A 76 -5.59 -4.38 -15.88
N ILE A 77 -5.52 -4.62 -17.18
CA ILE A 77 -5.25 -5.93 -17.75
C ILE A 77 -3.76 -6.00 -18.05
N VAL A 78 -3.06 -6.87 -17.33
CA VAL A 78 -1.63 -7.09 -17.53
C VAL A 78 -1.43 -8.25 -18.50
N GLY A 79 -0.69 -7.99 -19.57
CA GLY A 79 -0.34 -9.01 -20.56
C GLY A 79 -0.22 -8.45 -21.98
N ASP A 80 0.47 -9.21 -22.82
CA ASP A 80 0.71 -8.93 -24.24
C ASP A 80 -0.51 -9.20 -25.12
N LYS A 81 -1.38 -10.12 -24.71
CA LYS A 81 -2.48 -10.61 -25.56
C LYS A 81 -3.68 -9.65 -25.65
N GLY A 82 -3.85 -8.78 -24.67
CA GLY A 82 -4.85 -7.72 -24.66
C GLY A 82 -6.31 -8.13 -24.50
N LEU A 83 -7.19 -7.13 -24.36
CA LEU A 83 -8.58 -7.30 -23.95
C LEU A 83 -9.36 -8.23 -24.90
N LYS A 84 -9.19 -8.05 -26.21
CA LYS A 84 -9.89 -8.86 -27.22
C LYS A 84 -9.54 -10.34 -27.12
N TRP A 85 -8.25 -10.67 -26.93
CA TRP A 85 -7.83 -12.04 -26.75
C TRP A 85 -8.36 -12.63 -25.44
N THR A 86 -8.28 -11.87 -24.34
CA THR A 86 -8.76 -12.31 -23.02
C THR A 86 -10.25 -12.62 -23.04
N LEU A 87 -11.07 -11.77 -23.66
CA LEU A 87 -12.51 -12.00 -23.77
C LEU A 87 -12.85 -13.22 -24.62
N ASN A 88 -12.10 -13.47 -25.69
CA ASN A 88 -12.35 -14.61 -26.58
C ASN A 88 -11.89 -15.95 -25.99
N MET A 89 -10.78 -15.96 -25.27
CA MET A 89 -10.17 -17.20 -24.75
C MET A 89 -10.69 -17.59 -23.37
N ALA A 90 -11.18 -16.63 -22.60
CA ALA A 90 -11.69 -16.86 -21.26
C ALA A 90 -13.04 -16.15 -21.07
N PRO A 91 -14.15 -16.79 -21.50
CA PRO A 91 -15.51 -16.22 -21.42
C PRO A 91 -15.93 -15.78 -20.01
N VAL A 92 -15.34 -16.37 -18.98
CA VAL A 92 -15.53 -15.98 -17.57
C VAL A 92 -15.22 -14.50 -17.35
N PHE A 93 -14.25 -13.91 -18.08
CA PHE A 93 -13.94 -12.48 -17.95
C PHE A 93 -15.09 -11.58 -18.38
N ALA A 94 -15.90 -11.98 -19.37
CA ALA A 94 -17.05 -11.19 -19.79
C ALA A 94 -18.09 -11.10 -18.65
N SER A 95 -18.33 -12.21 -17.94
CA SER A 95 -19.22 -12.23 -16.78
C SER A 95 -18.68 -11.40 -15.61
N VAL A 96 -17.36 -11.42 -15.39
CA VAL A 96 -16.72 -10.58 -14.36
C VAL A 96 -16.83 -9.10 -14.72
N LEU A 97 -16.57 -8.72 -15.98
CA LEU A 97 -16.69 -7.33 -16.44
C LEU A 97 -18.12 -6.81 -16.30
N ASP A 98 -19.12 -7.60 -16.71
CA ASP A 98 -20.53 -7.26 -16.54
C ASP A 98 -20.91 -7.07 -15.05
N GLY A 99 -20.40 -7.94 -14.17
CA GLY A 99 -20.59 -7.80 -12.73
C GLY A 99 -19.95 -6.52 -12.16
N ILE A 100 -18.73 -6.19 -12.58
CA ILE A 100 -18.03 -4.97 -12.18
C ILE A 100 -18.79 -3.74 -12.71
N GLU A 101 -19.22 -3.74 -13.96
CA GLU A 101 -19.97 -2.66 -14.57
C GLU A 101 -21.28 -2.39 -13.83
N LYS A 102 -22.06 -3.45 -13.54
CA LYS A 102 -23.29 -3.33 -12.74
C LYS A 102 -23.04 -2.71 -11.38
N ALA A 103 -21.97 -3.11 -10.70
CA ALA A 103 -21.57 -2.51 -9.44
C ALA A 103 -21.16 -1.03 -9.61
N CYS A 104 -20.47 -0.70 -10.70
CA CYS A 104 -20.07 0.68 -11.01
C CYS A 104 -21.30 1.58 -11.22
N VAL A 105 -22.27 1.12 -12.01
CA VAL A 105 -23.55 1.83 -12.27
C VAL A 105 -24.32 2.04 -10.97
N ALA A 106 -24.46 1.00 -10.14
CA ALA A 106 -25.17 1.10 -8.86
C ALA A 106 -24.53 2.09 -7.88
N ASN A 107 -23.23 2.37 -8.03
CA ASN A 107 -22.48 3.29 -7.16
C ASN A 107 -22.16 4.65 -7.82
N ASN A 108 -22.71 4.92 -9.02
CA ASN A 108 -22.44 6.14 -9.79
C ASN A 108 -20.93 6.39 -10.02
N THR A 109 -20.21 5.31 -10.36
CA THR A 109 -18.77 5.33 -10.67
C THR A 109 -18.55 4.89 -12.12
N ASN A 110 -17.53 5.42 -12.77
CA ASN A 110 -17.12 5.01 -14.12
C ASN A 110 -16.09 3.89 -14.05
N LEU A 111 -16.16 2.92 -14.96
CA LEU A 111 -15.11 1.92 -15.14
C LEU A 111 -14.18 2.36 -16.28
N ILE A 112 -12.88 2.44 -16.01
CA ILE A 112 -11.83 2.65 -17.01
C ILE A 112 -11.04 1.35 -17.13
N ILE A 113 -10.84 0.86 -18.35
CA ILE A 113 -10.02 -0.32 -18.61
C ILE A 113 -8.75 0.12 -19.33
N LYS A 114 -7.58 -0.22 -18.77
CA LYS A 114 -6.27 -0.01 -19.39
C LYS A 114 -5.55 -1.35 -19.56
N GLN A 115 -4.77 -1.46 -20.63
CA GLN A 115 -3.87 -2.58 -20.84
C GLN A 115 -2.43 -2.15 -20.56
N ALA A 116 -1.68 -2.98 -19.85
CA ALA A 116 -0.25 -2.82 -19.67
C ALA A 116 0.45 -4.13 -20.02
N THR A 117 1.46 -4.08 -20.88
CA THR A 117 2.24 -5.27 -21.25
C THR A 117 3.25 -5.65 -20.17
N ASN A 118 3.72 -4.68 -19.39
CA ASN A 118 4.67 -4.84 -18.29
C ASN A 118 4.49 -3.73 -17.24
N TRP A 119 5.26 -3.81 -16.15
CA TRP A 119 5.23 -2.82 -15.05
C TRP A 119 5.64 -1.41 -15.48
N ASP A 120 6.58 -1.28 -16.42
CA ASP A 120 7.02 0.03 -16.92
C ASP A 120 5.93 0.71 -17.75
N ALA A 121 5.28 -0.03 -18.64
CA ALA A 121 4.13 0.42 -19.42
C ALA A 121 2.95 0.80 -18.52
N LEU A 122 2.77 0.09 -17.40
CA LEU A 122 1.77 0.43 -16.41
C LEU A 122 2.04 1.81 -15.78
N ASN A 123 3.27 2.06 -15.30
CA ASN A 123 3.63 3.35 -14.70
C ASN A 123 3.38 4.51 -15.67
N HIS A 124 3.82 4.38 -16.93
CA HIS A 124 3.53 5.38 -17.97
C HIS A 124 2.03 5.58 -18.23
N SER A 125 1.23 4.54 -18.11
CA SER A 125 -0.22 4.64 -18.33
C SER A 125 -0.95 5.31 -17.16
N LEU A 126 -0.38 5.31 -15.96
CA LEU A 126 -0.96 5.88 -14.74
C LEU A 126 -0.62 7.37 -14.57
N ASP A 127 0.55 7.80 -15.02
CA ASP A 127 1.02 9.18 -14.89
C ASP A 127 0.28 10.20 -15.80
N ASN A 128 -0.47 9.71 -16.80
CA ASN A 128 -1.18 10.53 -17.79
C ASN A 128 -2.66 10.84 -17.43
N ASN A 129 -3.04 10.87 -16.14
CA ASN A 129 -4.44 11.09 -15.72
C ASN A 129 -4.58 12.04 -14.53
#